data_AF-A0A957LPX2-F1
#
_entry.id   AF-A0A957LPX2-F1
#
_cell.length_a   1.000
_cell.length_b   1.000
_cell.length_c   1.000
_cell.angle_alpha   90.00
_cell.angle_beta   90.00
_cell.angle_gamma   90.00
#
_symmetry.space_group_name_H-M   'P 1'
#
loop_
_entity.id
_entity.type
_entity.pdbx_description
1 polymer ?
#
loop_
_entity_poly.entity_id
_entity_poly.type
_entity_poly.pdbx_seq_one_letter_code
_entity_poly.pdbx_strand_id
1 'polypeptide(L)'
;TNRRVTFEYALMRGINDTPELAEEMAAKLQGILCHVNLIPLNPIPDSPFQPTSDEDTERFAQILRAAGIPATVRLRRGIEINAGCGQLRRAVVGKAKAS
;
A
#
# COMPACT_ATOMS: atom_id res chain seq x y z
N THR A 1 0.12 -24.33 18.48
CA THR A 1 1.17 -23.56 17.77
C THR A 1 0.62 -22.19 17.45
N ASN A 2 0.93 -21.17 18.25
CA ASN A 2 0.39 -19.82 18.06
C ASN A 2 1.18 -19.04 16.98
N ARG A 3 1.19 -19.57 15.75
CA ARG A 3 2.00 -19.01 14.66
C ARG A 3 1.22 -17.86 14.01
N ARG A 4 1.82 -16.66 14.03
CA ARG A 4 1.29 -15.49 13.33
C ARG A 4 1.20 -15.77 11.83
N VAL A 5 0.04 -15.52 11.23
CA VAL A 5 -0.19 -15.62 9.79
C VAL A 5 0.02 -14.26 9.12
N THR A 6 0.59 -14.25 7.92
CA THR A 6 0.69 -13.02 7.13
C THR A 6 -0.24 -13.13 5.92
N PHE A 7 -1.12 -12.16 5.74
CA PHE A 7 -1.93 -12.02 4.54
C PHE A 7 -1.25 -11.05 3.57
N GLU A 8 -1.19 -11.41 2.30
CA GLU A 8 -0.83 -10.50 1.22
C GLU A 8 -2.10 -10.04 0.52
N TYR A 9 -2.26 -8.73 0.38
CA TYR A 9 -3.44 -8.14 -0.22
C TYR A 9 -3.04 -7.15 -1.31
N ALA A 10 -3.30 -7.54 -2.57
CA ALA A 10 -3.03 -6.71 -3.73
C ALA A 10 -4.12 -5.65 -3.88
N LEU A 11 -3.74 -4.37 -3.84
CA LEU A 11 -4.66 -3.25 -3.97
C LEU A 11 -4.76 -2.80 -5.43
N MET A 12 -5.99 -2.77 -5.93
CA MET A 12 -6.36 -2.39 -7.28
C MET A 12 -7.40 -1.28 -7.24
N ARG A 13 -7.12 -0.21 -7.98
CA ARG A 13 -7.91 1.02 -7.94
C ARG A 13 -9.37 0.80 -8.32
N GLY A 14 -10.27 1.19 -7.43
CA GLY A 14 -11.72 1.14 -7.64
C GLY A 14 -12.29 -0.28 -7.67
N ILE A 15 -11.50 -1.29 -7.30
CA ILE A 15 -11.93 -2.69 -7.28
C ILE A 15 -11.98 -3.20 -5.84
N ASN A 16 -10.89 -3.03 -5.09
CA ASN A 16 -10.78 -3.65 -3.77
C ASN A 16 -10.06 -2.77 -2.74
N ASP A 17 -10.01 -1.46 -2.97
CA ASP A 17 -9.24 -0.48 -2.22
C ASP A 17 -10.09 0.58 -1.51
N THR A 18 -11.40 0.35 -1.40
CA THR A 18 -12.29 1.30 -0.72
C THR A 18 -12.19 1.19 0.81
N PRO A 19 -12.49 2.27 1.55
CA PRO A 19 -12.55 2.26 3.02
C PRO A 19 -13.48 1.18 3.58
N GLU A 20 -14.64 0.97 2.94
CA GLU A 20 -15.65 0.02 3.38
C GLU A 20 -15.11 -1.42 3.32
N LEU A 21 -14.35 -1.75 2.27
CA LEU A 21 -13.69 -3.06 2.16
C LEU A 21 -12.59 -3.24 3.21
N ALA A 22 -11.92 -2.17 3.63
CA ALA A 22 -10.96 -2.23 4.73
C ALA A 22 -11.64 -2.54 6.06
N GLU A 23 -12.80 -1.93 6.33
CA GLU A 23 -13.62 -2.20 7.52
C GLU A 23 -14.15 -3.63 7.53
N GLU A 24 -14.67 -4.11 6.39
CA GLU A 24 -15.12 -5.50 6.25
C GLU A 24 -13.98 -6.50 6.44
N MET A 25 -12.79 -6.22 5.90
CA MET A 25 -11.60 -7.04 6.11
C MET A 25 -11.22 -7.06 7.58
N ALA A 26 -11.19 -5.90 8.25
CA ALA A 26 -10.87 -5.81 9.66
C ALA A 26 -11.83 -6.65 10.51
N ALA A 27 -13.14 -6.60 10.21
CA ALA A 27 -14.15 -7.40 10.89
C ALA A 27 -13.91 -8.91 10.73
N LYS A 28 -13.52 -9.37 9.53
CA LYS A 28 -13.21 -10.78 9.26
C LYS A 28 -11.93 -11.27 9.93
N LEU A 29 -10.96 -10.38 10.13
CA LEU A 29 -9.66 -10.70 10.71
C LEU A 29 -9.61 -10.56 12.25
N GLN A 30 -10.68 -10.06 12.88
CA GLN A 30 -10.76 -9.94 14.34
C GLN A 30 -10.47 -11.27 15.04
N GLY A 31 -9.62 -11.22 16.06
CA GLY A 31 -9.23 -12.39 16.85
C GLY A 31 -8.21 -13.32 16.19
N ILE A 32 -7.83 -13.09 14.93
CA ILE A 32 -6.77 -13.86 14.25
C ILE A 32 -5.43 -13.19 14.54
N LEU A 33 -4.47 -13.95 15.08
CA LEU A 33 -3.08 -13.49 15.20
C LEU A 33 -2.46 -13.38 13.80
N CYS A 34 -2.60 -12.22 13.18
CA CYS A 34 -2.15 -11.98 11.81
C CYS A 34 -1.46 -10.63 11.59
N HIS A 35 -0.93 -10.47 10.39
CA HIS A 35 -0.40 -9.22 9.85
C HIS A 35 -0.83 -9.10 8.38
N VAL A 36 -1.18 -7.91 7.92
CA VAL A 36 -1.58 -7.65 6.53
C VAL A 36 -0.50 -6.86 5.80
N ASN A 37 0.00 -7.42 4.71
CA ASN A 37 0.88 -6.73 3.76
C ASN A 37 0.04 -6.19 2.60
N LEU A 38 -0.17 -4.88 2.57
CA LEU A 38 -0.83 -4.20 1.45
C LEU A 38 0.19 -3.99 0.33
N ILE A 39 -0.16 -4.44 -0.88
CA ILE A 39 0.71 -4.39 -2.06
C ILE A 39 -0.04 -3.64 -3.16
N PRO A 40 0.19 -2.34 -3.34
CA PRO A 40 -0.35 -1.60 -4.47
C PRO A 40 0.09 -2.26 -5.78
N LEU A 41 -0.85 -2.50 -6.70
CA LEU A 41 -0.56 -3.16 -7.97
C LEU A 41 0.55 -2.39 -8.72
N ASN A 42 1.57 -3.09 -9.22
CA ASN A 42 2.53 -2.48 -10.13
C ASN A 42 1.85 -2.14 -11.46
N PRO A 43 2.22 -1.05 -12.14
CA PRO A 43 1.67 -0.78 -13.46
C PRO A 43 2.09 -1.90 -14.41
N ILE A 44 1.13 -2.57 -15.04
CA ILE A 44 1.38 -3.60 -16.05
C ILE A 44 0.98 -2.98 -17.39
N PRO A 45 1.89 -2.94 -18.39
CA PRO A 45 1.54 -2.51 -19.74
C PRO A 45 0.32 -3.28 -20.26
N ASP A 46 -0.61 -2.57 -20.91
CA ASP A 46 -1.82 -3.12 -21.51
C ASP A 46 -2.82 -3.78 -20.54
N SER A 47 -2.64 -3.60 -19.22
CA SER A 47 -3.61 -4.04 -18.21
C SER A 47 -4.71 -2.99 -17.99
N PRO A 48 -5.99 -3.38 -17.87
CA PRO A 48 -7.05 -2.47 -17.45
C PRO A 48 -6.95 -2.11 -15.96
N PHE A 49 -6.15 -2.84 -15.18
CA PHE A 49 -6.03 -2.65 -13.74
C PHE A 49 -5.03 -1.54 -13.39
N GLN A 50 -5.50 -0.61 -12.57
CA GLN A 50 -4.70 0.52 -12.14
C GLN A 50 -4.19 0.35 -10.70
N PRO A 51 -3.01 0.89 -10.40
CA PRO A 51 -2.54 1.01 -9.03
C PRO A 51 -3.49 1.86 -8.18
N THR A 52 -3.82 1.39 -6.97
CA THR A 52 -4.36 2.24 -5.92
C THR A 52 -3.38 3.38 -5.61
N SER A 53 -3.91 4.57 -5.32
CA SER A 53 -3.10 5.74 -4.99
C SER A 53 -2.38 5.53 -3.65
N ASP A 54 -1.28 6.25 -3.42
CA ASP A 54 -0.54 6.14 -2.16
C ASP A 54 -1.41 6.62 -0.98
N GLU A 55 -2.23 7.66 -1.20
CA GLU A 55 -3.17 8.18 -0.20
C GLU A 55 -4.25 7.14 0.17
N ASP A 56 -4.91 6.54 -0.82
CA ASP A 56 -5.95 5.53 -0.58
C ASP A 56 -5.36 4.26 0.03
N THR A 57 -4.15 3.87 -0.39
CA THR A 57 -3.41 2.74 0.19
C THR A 57 -3.14 2.99 1.68
N GLU A 58 -2.64 4.17 2.01
CA GLU A 58 -2.34 4.54 3.39
C GLU A 58 -3.61 4.66 4.23
N ARG A 59 -4.70 5.20 3.66
CA ARG A 59 -6.02 5.24 4.30
C ARG A 59 -6.53 3.83 4.62
N PHE A 60 -6.43 2.89 3.67
CA PHE A 60 -6.77 1.49 3.89
C PHE A 60 -5.94 0.89 5.04
N ALA A 61 -4.62 1.15 5.04
CA ALA A 61 -3.72 0.70 6.11
C ALA A 61 -4.07 1.30 7.48
N GLN A 62 -4.49 2.56 7.52
CA GLN A 62 -4.91 3.24 8.76
C GLN A 62 -6.18 2.63 9.32
N ILE A 63 -7.17 2.31 8.49
CA ILE A 63 -8.42 1.65 8.94
C ILE A 63 -8.11 0.29 9.58
N LEU A 64 -7.29 -0.55 8.94
CA LEU A 64 -6.88 -1.83 9.50
C LEU A 64 -6.17 -1.67 10.85
N ARG A 65 -5.21 -0.73 10.93
CA ARG A 65 -4.45 -0.45 12.16
C ARG A 65 -5.33 0.08 13.28
N ALA A 66 -6.29 0.97 12.96
CA ALA A 66 -7.26 1.49 13.93
C ALA A 66 -8.16 0.38 14.49
N ALA A 67 -8.46 -0.65 13.70
CA ALA A 67 -9.19 -1.83 14.13
C ALA A 67 -8.31 -2.90 14.84
N GLY A 68 -7.04 -2.58 15.13
CA GLY A 68 -6.12 -3.47 15.84
C GLY A 68 -5.47 -4.54 14.96
N ILE A 69 -5.60 -4.46 13.64
CA ILE A 69 -4.96 -5.38 12.69
C ILE A 69 -3.63 -4.76 12.22
N PRO A 70 -2.46 -5.33 12.57
CA PRO A 70 -1.18 -4.84 12.09
C PRO A 70 -1.12 -4.88 10.57
N ALA A 71 -0.82 -3.74 9.94
CA ALA A 71 -0.72 -3.62 8.50
C ALA A 71 0.52 -2.83 8.08
N THR A 72 1.15 -3.25 6.97
CA THR A 72 2.26 -2.53 6.33
C THR A 72 2.03 -2.38 4.85
N VAL A 73 2.39 -1.23 4.30
CA VAL A 73 2.36 -0.96 2.87
C VAL A 73 3.71 -1.31 2.26
N ARG A 74 3.70 -2.15 1.21
CA ARG A 74 4.92 -2.48 0.47
C ARG A 74 5.25 -1.37 -0.52
N LEU A 75 6.28 -0.60 -0.20
CA LEU A 75 6.79 0.48 -1.06
C LEU A 75 7.32 -0.09 -2.38
N ARG A 76 7.03 0.60 -3.48
CA ARG A 76 7.57 0.26 -4.80
C ARG A 76 9.03 0.71 -4.86
N ARG A 77 9.94 -0.22 -5.17
CA ARG A 77 11.35 0.14 -5.40
C ARG A 77 11.43 1.06 -6.63
N GLY A 78 11.70 2.35 -6.41
CA GLY A 78 12.02 3.32 -7.48
C GLY A 78 11.03 4.46 -7.74
N ILE A 79 9.90 4.55 -7.03
CA ILE A 79 8.89 5.63 -7.20
C ILE A 79 8.89 6.62 -6.00
N GLU A 80 9.61 6.29 -4.95
CA GLU A 80 9.71 6.92 -3.62
C GLU A 80 10.42 8.29 -3.57
N ILE A 81 10.47 9.09 -4.64
CA ILE A 81 11.16 10.40 -4.59
C ILE A 81 10.22 11.60 -4.37
N ASN A 82 8.90 11.41 -4.29
CA ASN A 82 7.96 12.56 -4.32
C ASN A 82 6.73 12.51 -3.40
N ALA A 83 6.59 11.56 -2.49
CA ALA A 83 5.44 11.51 -1.59
C ALA A 83 5.86 11.52 -0.12
N GLY A 84 6.33 12.68 0.33
CA GLY A 84 6.55 12.96 1.75
C GLY A 84 6.16 14.40 2.05
N CYS A 85 4.97 14.59 2.61
CA CYS A 85 4.61 15.87 3.22
C CYS A 85 5.50 16.03 4.46
N GLY A 86 6.61 16.75 4.28
CA GLY A 86 7.57 17.09 5.32
C GLY A 86 8.66 16.04 5.55
N GLN A 87 9.68 16.01 4.70
CA GLN A 87 11.08 16.24 5.10
C GLN A 87 12.07 15.96 3.95
N LEU A 88 12.84 17.01 3.64
CA LEU A 88 14.16 17.01 3.00
C LEU A 88 14.24 16.79 1.49
N ARG A 89 14.15 17.94 0.79
CA ARG A 89 14.84 18.20 -0.48
C ARG A 89 16.31 17.80 -0.40
N ARG A 90 16.75 16.96 -1.34
CA ARG A 90 18.05 17.16 -1.99
C ARG A 90 17.92 16.79 -3.46
N ALA A 91 17.76 17.83 -4.28
CA ALA A 91 17.91 17.74 -5.71
C ALA A 91 19.30 17.19 -6.02
N VAL A 92 19.35 16.02 -6.66
CA VAL A 92 20.54 15.62 -7.41
C VAL A 92 20.10 15.56 -8.87
N VAL A 93 20.28 16.70 -9.54
CA VAL A 93 20.17 16.83 -10.98
C VAL A 93 21.24 15.95 -11.61
N GLY A 94 20.84 14.78 -12.09
CA GLY A 94 21.65 13.98 -13.00
C GLY A 94 21.60 14.58 -14.40
N LYS A 95 22.55 15.46 -14.73
CA LYS A 95 22.92 15.77 -16.12
C LYS A 95 23.47 14.51 -16.79
N ALA A 96 22.98 14.18 -17.99
CA ALA A 96 23.67 13.52 -19.12
C ALA A 96 22.59 13.05 -20.14
N LYS A 97 22.65 13.24 -21.46
CA LYS A 97 23.76 13.43 -22.41
C LYS A 97 23.35 14.25 -23.64
N ALA A 98 24.37 14.80 -24.28
CA ALA A 98 24.41 15.37 -25.61
C ALA A 98 24.07 14.36 -26.72
N SER A 99 23.48 14.88 -27.81
CA SER A 99 23.79 14.55 -29.20
C SER A 99 23.51 15.80 -30.03
#